data_AF-A0A5D2QWB7-F1
#
_entry.id   AF-A0A5D2QWB7-F1
#
_cell.length_a   1.000
_cell.length_b   1.000
_cell.length_c   1.000
_cell.angle_alpha   90.00
_cell.angle_beta   90.00
_cell.angle_gamma   90.00
#
_symmetry.space_group_name_H-M   'P 1'
#
loop_
_entity.id
_entity.type
_entity.pdbx_description
1 polymer ?
#
loop_
_entity_poly.entity_id
_entity_poly.type
_entity_poly.pdbx_seq_one_letter_code
_entity_poly.pdbx_strand_id
1 'polypeptide(L)'
;MAKYGEGDKRWIVEERPDGANVHNWHWAETDCLPWSKTFFTKSLSDLTILDCQGILSIKTKKVEKVDGEAYVNVRKGKIIPGYEISLSLSWEGEANDGEGKTLLKAEGNLEIPYISDENADEDPEVKVTTKDEGPIGKALKEAMLANGKPLVLEKVIL
;
A
#
# COMPACT_ATOMS: atom_id res chain seq x y z
N MET A 1 22.36 -44.44 14.78
CA MET A 1 21.48 -43.75 15.74
C MET A 1 22.36 -43.23 16.87
N ALA A 2 22.39 -41.92 17.12
CA ALA A 2 23.16 -41.35 18.23
C ALA A 2 22.48 -41.69 19.56
N LYS A 3 23.27 -41.97 20.60
CA LYS A 3 22.77 -42.32 21.94
C LYS A 3 22.20 -41.06 22.61
N TYR A 4 21.05 -41.22 23.27
CA TYR A 4 20.42 -40.18 24.06
C TYR A 4 21.38 -39.72 25.18
N GLY A 5 21.82 -38.46 25.15
CA GLY A 5 22.66 -37.85 26.18
C GLY A 5 24.12 -37.57 25.81
N GLU A 6 24.59 -37.95 24.62
CA GLU A 6 25.92 -37.54 24.13
C GLU A 6 25.76 -36.57 22.94
N GLY A 7 25.67 -35.28 23.25
CA GLY A 7 25.76 -34.22 22.24
C GLY A 7 27.17 -34.20 21.64
N ASP A 8 27.27 -34.43 20.33
CA ASP A 8 28.53 -34.35 19.59
C ASP A 8 29.06 -32.90 19.65
N LYS A 9 30.32 -32.69 20.04
CA LYS A 9 30.96 -31.36 20.13
C LYS A 9 31.01 -30.60 18.80
N ARG A 10 30.71 -31.27 17.68
CA ARG A 10 30.56 -30.65 16.35
C ARG A 10 29.18 -30.07 16.10
N TRP A 11 28.20 -30.37 16.96
CA TRP A 11 26.82 -29.90 16.86
C TRP A 11 26.62 -28.78 17.88
N ILE A 12 26.58 -27.53 17.41
CA ILE A 12 26.16 -26.37 18.20
C ILE A 12 24.63 -26.36 18.25
N VAL A 13 24.05 -27.32 18.97
CA VAL A 13 22.65 -27.24 19.40
C VAL A 13 22.63 -27.49 20.91
N GLU A 14 23.32 -26.63 21.65
CA GLU A 14 22.97 -26.39 23.05
C GLU A 14 21.77 -25.44 23.04
N GLU A 15 20.61 -25.92 23.50
CA GLU A 15 19.50 -25.05 23.88
C GLU A 15 19.99 -24.13 25.00
N ARG A 16 20.15 -22.84 24.67
CA ARG A 16 20.56 -21.86 25.66
C ARG A 16 19.40 -21.56 26.60
N PRO A 17 19.66 -21.41 27.91
CA PRO A 17 18.62 -21.07 28.88
C PRO A 17 18.03 -19.65 28.68
N ASP A 18 18.65 -18.80 27.87
CA ASP A 18 18.18 -17.45 27.53
C ASP A 18 17.18 -17.42 26.35
N GLY A 19 16.99 -18.54 25.64
CA GLY A 19 16.08 -18.62 24.48
C GLY A 19 16.43 -17.65 23.35
N ALA A 20 17.65 -17.10 23.34
CA ALA A 20 18.02 -16.05 22.42
C ALA A 20 18.10 -16.59 20.99
N ASN A 21 17.42 -15.91 20.06
CA ASN A 21 17.49 -16.22 18.63
C ASN A 21 18.81 -15.72 18.02
N VAL A 22 19.91 -16.36 18.39
CA VAL A 22 21.25 -15.99 17.93
C VAL A 22 21.30 -16.11 16.40
N HIS A 23 21.60 -15.00 15.71
CA HIS A 23 21.66 -14.89 14.25
C HIS A 23 20.33 -15.15 13.48
N ASN A 24 19.15 -15.02 14.11
CA ASN A 24 17.86 -15.33 13.47
C ASN A 24 17.83 -16.74 12.83
N TRP A 25 18.26 -17.73 13.61
CA TRP A 25 18.27 -19.14 13.20
C TRP A 25 16.92 -19.83 13.45
N HIS A 26 16.16 -19.36 14.44
CA HIS A 26 14.75 -19.71 14.66
C HIS A 26 13.83 -18.75 13.90
N TRP A 27 12.66 -19.23 13.48
CA TRP A 27 11.66 -18.43 12.77
C TRP A 27 11.28 -17.20 13.60
N ALA A 28 11.57 -16.01 13.08
CA ALA A 28 11.11 -14.74 13.61
C ALA A 28 10.47 -13.96 12.46
N GLU A 29 9.15 -13.79 12.56
CA GLU A 29 8.35 -12.99 11.65
C GLU A 29 8.03 -11.67 12.33
N THR A 30 8.19 -10.58 11.59
CA THR A 30 7.79 -9.25 12.05
C THR A 30 6.60 -8.77 11.24
N ASP A 31 5.45 -8.59 11.89
CA ASP A 31 4.27 -7.97 11.29
C ASP A 31 4.59 -6.51 10.92
N CYS A 32 4.42 -6.20 9.65
CA CYS A 32 4.69 -4.91 9.02
C CYS A 32 3.39 -4.23 8.52
N LEU A 33 2.22 -4.84 8.67
CA LEU A 33 0.94 -4.22 8.29
C LEU A 33 0.67 -2.89 9.02
N PRO A 34 0.99 -2.73 10.33
CA PRO A 34 0.86 -1.43 10.99
C PRO A 34 1.76 -0.34 10.37
N TRP A 35 2.95 -0.72 9.91
CA TRP A 35 3.84 0.18 9.20
C TRP A 35 3.26 0.57 7.84
N SER A 36 2.79 -0.41 7.06
CA SER A 36 2.16 -0.19 5.75
C SER A 36 0.95 0.74 5.85
N LYS A 37 0.10 0.57 6.86
CA LYS A 37 -1.02 1.49 7.17
C LYS A 37 -0.56 2.94 7.33
N THR A 38 0.50 3.14 8.11
CA THR A 38 1.06 4.47 8.37
C THR A 38 1.70 5.06 7.10
N PHE A 39 2.44 4.23 6.36
CA PHE A 39 3.09 4.60 5.11
C PHE A 39 2.07 5.08 4.08
N PHE A 40 1.06 4.28 3.76
CA PHE A 40 0.04 4.66 2.78
C PHE A 40 -0.75 5.90 3.22
N THR A 41 -1.13 5.97 4.50
CA THR A 41 -1.84 7.15 5.02
C THR A 41 -1.03 8.42 4.81
N LYS A 42 0.28 8.39 5.10
CA LYS A 42 1.17 9.55 4.93
C LYS A 42 1.42 9.88 3.45
N SER A 43 1.58 8.87 2.61
CA SER A 43 1.94 9.06 1.20
C SER A 43 0.76 9.48 0.31
N LEU A 44 -0.46 9.06 0.69
CA LEU A 44 -1.64 9.16 -0.18
C LEU A 44 -2.76 10.03 0.38
N SER A 45 -2.71 10.50 1.63
CA SER A 45 -3.73 11.45 2.12
C SER A 45 -3.40 12.87 1.67
N ASP A 46 -4.43 13.65 1.35
CA ASP A 46 -4.32 15.04 0.88
C ASP A 46 -3.34 15.26 -0.29
N LEU A 47 -3.11 14.22 -1.12
CA LEU A 47 -2.26 14.28 -2.29
C LEU A 47 -2.99 15.05 -3.40
N THR A 48 -2.40 16.15 -3.83
CA THR A 48 -2.91 16.94 -4.95
C THR A 48 -2.58 16.21 -6.25
N ILE A 49 -3.60 15.85 -7.01
CA ILE A 49 -3.48 15.14 -8.29
C ILE A 49 -3.49 16.15 -9.44
N LEU A 50 -4.45 17.07 -9.40
CA LEU A 50 -4.57 18.18 -10.35
C LEU A 50 -4.85 19.46 -9.58
N ASP A 51 -4.03 20.47 -9.82
CA ASP A 51 -4.26 21.84 -9.34
C ASP A 51 -4.58 22.73 -10.55
N CYS A 52 -5.88 22.88 -10.84
CA CYS A 52 -6.41 23.78 -11.85
C CYS A 52 -5.89 23.54 -13.29
N GLN A 53 -5.81 22.28 -13.73
CA GLN A 53 -5.53 21.99 -15.14
C GLN A 53 -6.81 22.19 -15.97
N GLY A 54 -7.00 23.40 -16.46
CA GLY A 54 -8.25 23.83 -17.10
C GLY A 54 -9.28 24.19 -16.04
N ILE A 55 -10.43 23.50 -16.04
CA ILE A 55 -11.51 23.72 -15.07
C ILE A 55 -11.55 22.69 -13.93
N LEU A 56 -10.69 21.66 -13.94
CA LEU A 56 -10.77 20.57 -12.96
C LEU A 56 -9.66 20.67 -11.92
N SER A 57 -10.00 20.43 -10.66
CA SER A 57 -9.06 20.17 -9.57
C SER A 57 -9.41 18.83 -8.93
N ILE A 58 -8.39 18.05 -8.57
CA ILE A 58 -8.56 16.71 -7.98
C ILE A 58 -7.52 16.50 -6.91
N LYS A 59 -7.94 15.96 -5.77
CA LYS A 59 -7.05 15.50 -4.71
C LYS A 59 -7.58 14.23 -4.05
N THR A 60 -6.66 13.45 -3.50
CA THR A 60 -7.04 12.42 -2.54
C THR A 60 -7.42 13.07 -1.20
N LYS A 61 -8.19 12.35 -0.39
CA LYS A 61 -8.71 12.85 0.89
C LYS A 61 -8.12 12.06 2.04
N LYS A 62 -8.48 10.78 2.13
CA LYS A 62 -7.99 9.88 3.17
C LYS A 62 -7.88 8.46 2.64
N VAL A 63 -6.91 7.73 3.17
CA VAL A 63 -6.90 6.26 3.09
C VAL A 63 -8.02 5.72 3.98
N GLU A 64 -8.91 4.92 3.41
CA GLU A 64 -10.04 4.34 4.13
C GLU A 64 -9.71 2.97 4.71
N LYS A 65 -9.04 2.12 3.92
CA LYS A 65 -8.64 0.78 4.35
C LYS A 65 -7.28 0.40 3.79
N VAL A 66 -6.54 -0.33 4.61
CA VAL A 66 -5.33 -1.07 4.23
C VAL A 66 -5.47 -2.41 4.93
N ASP A 67 -5.85 -3.43 4.17
CA ASP A 67 -6.12 -4.78 4.65
C ASP A 67 -5.18 -5.78 3.96
N GLY A 68 -5.10 -7.00 4.51
CA GLY A 68 -4.21 -8.06 4.03
C GLY A 68 -3.06 -8.31 4.97
N GLU A 69 -1.91 -8.71 4.43
CA GLU A 69 -0.72 -9.08 5.18
C GLU A 69 0.52 -8.37 4.64
N ALA A 70 1.42 -8.03 5.56
CA ALA A 70 2.75 -7.54 5.23
C ALA A 70 3.67 -7.97 6.35
N TYR A 71 4.74 -8.67 6.04
CA TYR A 71 5.67 -9.17 7.03
C TYR A 71 7.09 -9.20 6.50
N VAL A 72 8.03 -9.22 7.44
CA VAL A 72 9.43 -9.46 7.15
C VAL A 72 9.89 -10.68 7.94
N ASN A 73 10.37 -11.67 7.20
CA ASN A 73 11.00 -12.85 7.73
C ASN A 73 12.53 -12.77 7.54
N VAL A 74 13.29 -13.15 8.56
CA VAL A 74 14.76 -13.20 8.45
C VAL A 74 15.22 -14.62 8.64
N ARG A 75 15.87 -15.18 7.62
CA ARG A 75 16.35 -16.56 7.62
C ARG A 75 17.75 -16.65 7.04
N LYS A 76 18.68 -17.26 7.79
CA LYS A 76 20.10 -17.40 7.37
C LYS A 76 20.73 -16.06 6.96
N GLY A 77 20.40 -14.98 7.68
CA GLY A 77 20.87 -13.63 7.38
C GLY A 77 20.26 -12.99 6.11
N LYS A 78 19.28 -13.64 5.47
CA LYS A 78 18.52 -13.06 4.36
C LYS A 78 17.20 -12.49 4.87
N ILE A 79 16.89 -11.28 4.45
CA ILE A 79 15.59 -10.64 4.65
C ILE A 79 14.67 -11.11 3.52
N ILE A 80 13.48 -11.58 3.88
CA ILE A 80 12.45 -12.09 2.99
C ILE A 80 11.18 -11.30 3.32
N PRO A 81 10.89 -10.22 2.59
CA PRO A 81 9.59 -9.56 2.68
C PRO A 81 8.52 -10.44 2.03
N GLY A 82 7.31 -10.40 2.57
CA GLY A 82 6.11 -10.91 1.91
C GLY A 82 4.98 -9.91 2.15
N TYR A 83 4.18 -9.64 1.13
CA TYR A 83 3.03 -8.76 1.28
C TYR A 83 1.92 -9.09 0.28
N GLU A 84 0.70 -8.97 0.75
CA GLU A 84 -0.52 -9.00 -0.05
C GLU A 84 -1.47 -7.97 0.56
N ILE A 85 -1.58 -6.81 -0.08
CA ILE A 85 -2.28 -5.65 0.46
C ILE A 85 -3.43 -5.24 -0.46
N SER A 86 -4.59 -5.02 0.14
CA SER A 86 -5.72 -4.34 -0.46
C SER A 86 -5.82 -2.92 0.11
N LEU A 87 -5.82 -1.92 -0.78
CA LEU A 87 -5.81 -0.50 -0.43
C LEU A 87 -7.07 0.18 -0.97
N SER A 88 -7.76 0.95 -0.12
CA SER A 88 -8.83 1.85 -0.56
C SER A 88 -8.64 3.25 0.00
N LEU A 89 -8.93 4.27 -0.83
CA LEU A 89 -8.84 5.68 -0.45
C LEU A 89 -9.93 6.50 -1.12
N SER A 90 -10.42 7.49 -0.39
CA SER A 90 -11.38 8.46 -0.91
C SER A 90 -10.67 9.60 -1.64
N TRP A 91 -11.27 10.09 -2.72
CA TRP A 91 -10.82 11.26 -3.45
C TRP A 91 -11.97 12.24 -3.65
N GLU A 92 -11.64 13.51 -3.84
CA GLU A 92 -12.59 14.55 -4.19
C GLU A 92 -12.08 15.36 -5.38
N GLY A 93 -13.01 15.79 -6.22
CA GLY A 93 -12.74 16.60 -7.38
C GLY A 93 -13.75 17.72 -7.51
N GLU A 94 -13.29 18.85 -8.03
CA GLU A 94 -14.09 20.05 -8.24
C GLU A 94 -13.96 20.47 -9.70
N ALA A 95 -15.08 20.88 -10.28
CA ALA A 95 -15.13 21.56 -11.56
C ALA A 95 -15.43 23.03 -11.30
N ASN A 96 -14.55 23.91 -11.77
CA ASN A 96 -14.64 25.35 -11.64
C ASN A 96 -15.08 25.98 -12.97
N ASP A 97 -15.58 27.21 -12.95
CA ASP A 97 -15.70 28.00 -14.18
C ASP A 97 -14.36 28.66 -14.54
N GLY A 98 -14.33 29.37 -15.67
CA GLY A 98 -13.16 30.13 -16.10
C GLY A 98 -12.78 31.30 -15.17
N GLU A 99 -13.62 31.62 -14.18
CA GLU A 99 -13.38 32.65 -13.16
C GLU A 99 -12.97 32.03 -11.79
N GLY A 100 -12.82 30.70 -11.72
CA GLY A 100 -12.37 29.98 -10.53
C GLY A 100 -13.48 29.67 -9.52
N LYS A 101 -14.75 29.85 -9.87
CA LYS A 101 -15.87 29.50 -8.99
C LYS A 101 -16.24 28.03 -9.15
N THR A 102 -16.31 27.31 -8.03
CA THR A 102 -16.73 25.90 -8.02
C THR A 102 -18.18 25.75 -8.52
N LEU A 103 -18.33 25.09 -9.66
CA LEU A 103 -19.62 24.75 -10.27
C LEU A 103 -20.18 23.47 -9.66
N LEU A 104 -19.33 22.46 -9.48
CA LEU A 104 -19.73 21.16 -8.95
C LEU A 104 -18.56 20.50 -8.22
N LYS A 105 -18.89 19.78 -7.14
CA LYS A 105 -17.98 18.92 -6.40
C LYS A 105 -18.46 17.49 -6.47
N ALA A 106 -17.56 16.58 -6.79
CA ALA A 106 -17.81 15.14 -6.76
C ALA A 106 -16.84 14.45 -5.81
N GLU A 107 -17.32 13.38 -5.18
CA GLU A 107 -16.51 12.49 -4.35
C GLU A 107 -16.49 11.10 -4.97
N GLY A 108 -15.39 10.40 -4.78
CA GLY A 108 -15.23 9.04 -5.26
C GLY A 108 -14.31 8.20 -4.38
N ASN A 109 -14.15 6.95 -4.80
CA ASN A 109 -13.25 6.00 -4.18
C ASN A 109 -12.24 5.49 -5.22
N LEU A 110 -11.02 5.25 -4.76
CA LEU A 110 -9.96 4.57 -5.50
C LEU A 110 -9.58 3.32 -4.72
N GLU A 111 -9.60 2.18 -5.40
CA GLU A 111 -9.27 0.88 -4.82
C GLU A 111 -8.15 0.22 -5.64
N ILE A 112 -7.17 -0.33 -4.93
CA ILE A 112 -6.14 -1.21 -5.46
C ILE A 112 -6.30 -2.54 -4.74
N PRO A 113 -7.00 -3.52 -5.35
CA PRO A 113 -7.42 -4.72 -4.64
C PRO A 113 -6.26 -5.65 -4.30
N TYR A 114 -5.16 -5.59 -5.07
CA TYR A 114 -4.08 -6.56 -5.00
C TYR A 114 -2.71 -5.91 -5.28
N ILE A 115 -1.99 -5.58 -4.20
CA ILE A 115 -0.59 -5.15 -4.20
C ILE A 115 0.20 -6.28 -3.54
N SER A 116 0.99 -7.03 -4.30
CA SER A 116 1.69 -8.22 -3.78
C SER A 116 3.16 -8.28 -4.22
N ASP A 117 3.98 -9.01 -3.45
CA ASP A 117 5.34 -9.33 -3.86
C ASP A 117 5.38 -10.28 -5.07
N GLU A 118 4.34 -11.09 -5.27
CA GLU A 118 4.23 -12.00 -6.41
C GLU A 118 4.04 -11.29 -7.75
N ASN A 119 3.47 -10.08 -7.73
CA ASN A 119 3.20 -9.27 -8.91
C ASN A 119 3.94 -7.91 -8.87
N ALA A 120 5.06 -7.85 -8.16
CA ALA A 120 5.83 -6.61 -7.97
C ALA A 120 6.41 -6.03 -9.27
N ASP A 121 6.50 -6.83 -10.34
CA ASP A 121 6.94 -6.42 -11.67
C ASP A 121 5.79 -5.95 -12.59
N GLU A 122 4.54 -6.00 -12.11
CA GLU A 122 3.35 -5.59 -12.84
C GLU A 122 2.68 -4.36 -12.20
N ASP A 123 2.03 -3.54 -13.03
CA ASP A 123 1.17 -2.46 -12.53
C ASP A 123 -0.10 -3.06 -11.91
N PRO A 124 -0.39 -2.82 -10.61
CA PRO A 124 -1.57 -3.37 -9.99
C PRO A 124 -2.84 -2.73 -10.59
N GLU A 125 -3.94 -3.48 -10.52
CA GLU A 125 -5.24 -2.99 -10.96
C GLU A 125 -5.67 -1.78 -10.11
N VAL A 126 -6.10 -0.68 -10.75
CA VAL A 126 -6.63 0.50 -10.05
C VAL A 126 -8.06 0.74 -10.48
N LYS A 127 -8.99 0.66 -9.52
CA LYS A 127 -10.42 0.89 -9.73
C LYS A 127 -10.79 2.27 -9.20
N VAL A 128 -11.34 3.12 -10.08
CA VAL A 128 -11.84 4.44 -9.70
C VAL A 128 -13.35 4.48 -9.87
N THR A 129 -14.03 4.90 -8.80
CA THR A 129 -15.49 5.10 -8.76
C THR A 129 -15.80 6.52 -8.33
N THR A 130 -16.97 7.02 -8.72
CA THR A 130 -17.49 8.32 -8.31
C THR A 130 -18.98 8.16 -7.97
N LYS A 131 -19.47 8.96 -7.02
CA LYS A 131 -20.89 9.00 -6.66
C LYS A 131 -21.73 9.78 -7.67
N ASP A 132 -21.10 10.63 -8.48
CA ASP A 132 -21.77 11.45 -9.49
C ASP A 132 -21.64 10.79 -10.88
N GLU A 133 -22.75 10.27 -11.41
CA GLU A 133 -22.81 9.67 -12.74
C GLU A 133 -23.09 10.68 -13.86
N GLY A 134 -23.22 11.97 -13.52
CA GLY A 134 -23.38 13.06 -14.46
C GLY A 134 -22.14 13.30 -15.33
N PRO A 135 -22.24 14.16 -16.35
CA PRO A 135 -21.13 14.45 -17.27
C PRO A 135 -19.86 14.93 -16.55
N ILE A 136 -20.01 15.73 -15.49
CA ILE A 136 -18.88 16.27 -14.72
C ILE A 136 -18.24 15.18 -13.87
N GLY A 137 -19.03 14.38 -13.14
CA GLY A 137 -18.51 13.25 -12.37
C GLY A 137 -17.76 12.23 -13.23
N LYS A 138 -18.26 11.96 -14.45
CA LYS A 138 -17.55 11.14 -15.46
C LYS A 138 -16.22 11.77 -15.88
N ALA A 139 -16.21 13.05 -16.19
CA ALA A 139 -14.97 13.77 -16.55
C ALA A 139 -13.95 13.76 -15.41
N LEU A 140 -14.38 13.95 -14.16
CA LEU A 140 -13.52 13.87 -12.98
C LEU A 140 -12.97 12.46 -12.77
N LYS A 141 -13.80 11.42 -12.96
CA LYS A 141 -13.35 10.03 -12.91
C LYS A 141 -12.31 9.71 -13.98
N GLU A 142 -12.53 10.16 -15.22
CA GLU A 142 -11.57 9.99 -16.31
C GLU A 142 -10.26 10.74 -16.05
N ALA A 143 -10.34 11.97 -15.54
CA ALA A 143 -9.17 12.76 -15.15
C ALA A 143 -8.39 12.12 -13.98
N MET A 144 -9.10 11.52 -13.01
CA MET A 144 -8.48 10.75 -11.92
C MET A 144 -7.80 9.47 -12.44
N LEU A 145 -8.39 8.78 -13.43
CA LEU A 145 -7.74 7.63 -14.07
C LEU A 145 -6.51 8.04 -14.88
N ALA A 146 -6.54 9.17 -15.57
CA ALA A 146 -5.44 9.62 -16.41
C ALA A 146 -4.26 10.18 -15.60
N ASN A 147 -4.53 10.98 -14.56
CA ASN A 147 -3.50 11.70 -13.80
C ASN A 147 -3.31 11.15 -12.39
N GLY A 148 -4.39 10.70 -11.75
CA GLY A 148 -4.34 10.15 -10.38
C GLY A 148 -3.73 8.76 -10.33
N LYS A 149 -4.11 7.86 -11.25
CA LYS A 149 -3.56 6.50 -11.33
C LYS A 149 -2.02 6.50 -11.35
N PRO A 150 -1.32 7.18 -12.30
CA PRO A 150 0.14 7.11 -12.34
C PRO A 150 0.80 7.66 -11.08
N LEU A 151 0.30 8.77 -10.52
CA LEU A 151 0.83 9.35 -9.28
C LEU A 151 0.64 8.42 -8.07
N VAL A 152 -0.52 7.78 -7.95
CA VAL A 152 -0.78 6.83 -6.87
C VAL A 152 0.10 5.59 -7.01
N LEU A 153 0.23 5.04 -8.22
CA LEU A 153 1.10 3.89 -8.46
C LEU A 153 2.56 4.19 -8.17
N GLU A 154 3.06 5.38 -8.55
CA GLU A 154 4.41 5.82 -8.19
C GLU A 154 4.61 5.78 -6.67
N LYS A 155 3.64 6.24 -5.86
CA LYS A 155 3.75 6.23 -4.39
C LYS A 155 3.62 4.84 -3.76
N VAL A 156 3.05 3.88 -4.47
CA VAL A 156 2.78 2.52 -3.95
C VAL A 156 3.89 1.53 -4.31
N ILE A 157 4.53 1.69 -5.48
CA ILE A 157 5.51 0.75 -6.05
C ILE A 157 6.98 1.17 -5.75
N LEU A 158 7.21 2.38 -5.22
CA LEU A 158 8.55 2.90 -4.87
C LEU A 158 9.25 2.14 -3.73
#